data_AF-A0A0D9XYW7-F1
#
_entry.id   AF-A0A0D9XYW7-F1
#
_cell.length_a   1.000
_cell.length_b   1.000
_cell.length_c   1.000
_cell.angle_alpha   90.00
_cell.angle_beta   90.00
_cell.angle_gamma   90.00
#
_symmetry.space_group_name_H-M   'P 1'
#
loop_
_entity.id
_entity.type
_entity.pdbx_description
1 polymer ?
#
loop_
_entity_poly.entity_id
_entity_poly.type
_entity_poly.pdbx_seq_one_letter_code
_entity_poly.pdbx_strand_id
1 'polypeptide(L)'
;MNCETCQLKELEVEPREIKDVLRCILHTIFFHRTLSLVRPKDVDCEFFEITYVQCGLPELEKEVDEKIDQFVAWVEKHPHRSSQVCLSFFDEKNKHPGWFGNKTERQALEESSSRRVALESSIHEVLFQIINFANEKKDHIPPIPDRIFNHEISIPR
;
A
#
# COMPACT_ATOMS: atom_id res chain seq x y z
N MET A 1 -19.58 10.14 -11.41
CA MET A 1 -18.30 9.43 -11.62
C MET A 1 -18.28 8.25 -10.68
N ASN A 2 -17.91 7.07 -11.16
CA ASN A 2 -17.78 5.90 -10.29
C ASN A 2 -16.46 6.02 -9.52
N CYS A 3 -16.51 5.83 -8.20
CA CYS A 3 -15.30 5.64 -7.41
C CYS A 3 -14.87 4.18 -7.60
N GLU A 4 -13.74 3.96 -8.27
CA GLU A 4 -13.23 2.62 -8.56
C GLU A 4 -12.39 2.12 -7.37
N THR A 5 -12.98 1.27 -6.53
CA THR A 5 -12.28 0.68 -5.37
C THR A 5 -11.57 -0.62 -5.76
N CYS A 6 -10.27 -0.69 -5.51
CA CYS A 6 -9.52 -1.95 -5.52
C CYS A 6 -9.33 -2.43 -4.08
N GLN A 7 -9.80 -3.64 -3.76
CA GLN A 7 -9.45 -4.33 -2.52
C GLN A 7 -8.33 -5.33 -2.83
N LEU A 8 -7.21 -5.18 -2.12
CA LEU A 8 -6.06 -6.07 -2.23
C LEU A 8 -6.25 -7.30 -1.34
N LYS A 9 -5.57 -8.41 -1.66
CA LYS A 9 -5.51 -9.61 -0.81
C LYS A 9 -5.06 -9.23 0.62
N GLU A 10 -5.74 -9.77 1.64
CA GLU A 10 -5.34 -9.61 3.05
C GLU A 10 -4.00 -10.33 3.31
N LEU A 11 -3.11 -9.69 4.08
CA LEU A 11 -1.78 -10.20 4.39
C LEU A 11 -1.62 -10.36 5.90
N GLU A 12 -1.26 -11.58 6.32
CA GLU A 12 -0.84 -11.84 7.70
C GLU A 12 0.65 -11.53 7.86
N VAL A 13 0.96 -10.49 8.63
CA VAL A 13 2.32 -9.95 8.82
C VAL A 13 2.69 -9.90 10.30
N GLU A 14 3.94 -10.20 10.63
CA GLU A 14 4.47 -9.94 11.98
C GLU A 14 4.70 -8.43 12.19
N PRO A 15 4.65 -7.91 13.43
CA PRO A 15 4.81 -6.47 13.71
C PRO A 15 6.07 -5.83 13.09
N ARG A 16 7.18 -6.57 13.03
CA ARG A 16 8.43 -6.13 12.40
C ARG A 16 8.35 -6.00 10.87
N GLU A 17 7.50 -6.82 10.23
CA GLU A 17 7.34 -6.90 8.78
C GLU A 17 6.41 -5.79 8.25
N ILE A 18 5.50 -5.26 9.09
CA ILE A 18 4.49 -4.25 8.71
C ILE A 18 5.11 -3.07 7.94
N LYS A 19 6.21 -2.49 8.44
CA LYS A 19 6.81 -1.29 7.85
C LYS A 19 7.39 -1.56 6.46
N ASP A 20 8.00 -2.73 6.28
CA ASP A 20 8.62 -3.15 5.02
C ASP A 20 7.55 -3.47 3.96
N VAL A 21 6.54 -4.28 4.33
CA VAL A 21 5.42 -4.65 3.45
C VAL A 21 4.59 -3.43 3.02
N LEU A 22 4.25 -2.52 3.95
CA LEU A 22 3.48 -1.32 3.61
C LEU A 22 4.27 -0.35 2.72
N ARG A 23 5.59 -0.19 2.93
CA ARG A 23 6.45 0.60 2.03
C ARG A 23 6.42 0.04 0.62
N CYS A 24 6.67 -1.27 0.47
CA CYS A 24 6.66 -1.97 -0.81
C CYS A 24 5.34 -1.75 -1.58
N ILE A 25 4.20 -1.97 -0.90
CA ILE A 25 2.86 -1.83 -1.48
C ILE A 25 2.57 -0.36 -1.84
N LEU A 26 2.74 0.57 -0.90
CA LEU A 26 2.38 1.98 -1.13
C LEU A 26 3.26 2.61 -2.21
N HIS A 27 4.57 2.40 -2.20
CA HIS A 27 5.45 2.92 -3.25
C HIS A 27 5.15 2.29 -4.61
N THR A 28 4.80 1.00 -4.68
CA THR A 28 4.36 0.38 -5.94
C THR A 28 3.08 1.05 -6.47
N ILE A 29 2.08 1.33 -5.61
CA ILE A 29 0.87 2.06 -6.02
C ILE A 29 1.22 3.47 -6.51
N PHE A 30 2.05 4.22 -5.77
CA PHE A 30 2.45 5.57 -6.17
C PHE A 30 3.27 5.60 -7.45
N PHE A 31 4.15 4.62 -7.69
CA PHE A 31 4.91 4.53 -8.93
C PHE A 31 4.00 4.33 -10.16
N HIS A 32 2.91 3.56 -10.00
CA HIS A 32 1.92 3.35 -11.06
C HIS A 32 0.89 4.50 -11.21
N ARG A 33 0.83 5.45 -10.26
CA ARG A 33 -0.16 6.55 -10.24
C ARG A 33 0.44 7.95 -10.33
N THR A 34 1.75 8.08 -10.12
CA THR A 34 2.50 9.32 -10.35
C THR A 34 2.78 9.46 -11.84
N LEU A 35 2.07 10.41 -12.47
CA LEU A 35 2.24 10.70 -13.90
C LEU A 35 3.29 11.81 -14.16
N SER A 36 3.80 12.46 -13.11
CA SER A 36 4.86 13.47 -13.21
C SER A 36 6.23 12.84 -13.50
N LEU A 37 7.20 13.65 -13.93
CA LEU A 37 8.59 13.22 -14.06
C LEU A 37 9.15 12.81 -12.68
N VAL A 38 9.56 11.55 -12.57
CA VAL A 38 10.14 10.93 -11.37
C VAL A 38 11.57 10.48 -11.64
N ARG A 39 12.33 10.21 -10.57
CA ARG A 39 13.63 9.52 -10.65
C ARG A 39 13.46 8.14 -10.01
N PRO A 40 13.17 7.08 -10.79
CA PRO A 40 13.00 5.74 -10.27
C PRO A 40 14.21 5.33 -9.44
N LYS A 41 13.94 4.73 -8.28
CA LYS A 41 14.97 4.20 -7.37
C LYS A 41 14.51 2.82 -6.91
N ASP A 42 15.32 1.82 -7.19
CA ASP A 42 15.11 0.46 -6.71
C ASP A 42 15.42 0.41 -5.19
N VAL A 43 14.59 -0.31 -4.45
CA VAL A 43 14.72 -0.54 -3.01
C VAL A 43 14.37 -1.99 -2.71
N ASP A 44 15.31 -2.69 -2.09
CA ASP A 44 15.10 -4.06 -1.61
C ASP A 44 14.35 -4.02 -0.26
N CYS A 45 13.43 -4.97 -0.08
CA CYS A 45 12.80 -5.25 1.20
C CYS A 45 13.82 -5.80 2.21
N GLU A 46 13.64 -5.49 3.49
CA GLU A 46 14.51 -5.97 4.58
C GLU A 46 14.26 -7.45 4.91
N PHE A 47 13.03 -7.94 4.74
CA PHE A 47 12.62 -9.28 5.19
C PHE A 47 12.27 -10.27 4.07
N PHE A 48 12.27 -9.84 2.80
CA PHE A 48 11.78 -10.59 1.63
C PHE A 48 12.71 -10.42 0.42
N GLU A 49 12.79 -11.39 -0.48
CA GLU A 49 13.55 -11.29 -1.73
C GLU A 49 12.80 -10.48 -2.81
N ILE A 50 12.31 -9.30 -2.41
CA ILE A 50 11.49 -8.39 -3.23
C ILE A 50 12.18 -7.04 -3.37
N THR A 51 12.40 -6.61 -4.60
CA THR A 51 12.78 -5.23 -4.95
C THR A 51 11.57 -4.47 -5.45
N TYR A 52 11.29 -3.28 -4.91
CA TYR A 52 10.25 -2.37 -5.36
C TYR A 52 10.82 -1.02 -5.79
N VAL A 53 10.03 -0.22 -6.51
CA VAL A 53 10.47 1.06 -7.08
C VAL A 53 9.86 2.24 -6.33
N GLN A 54 10.70 3.16 -5.88
CA GLN A 54 10.30 4.47 -5.36
C GLN A 54 10.33 5.53 -6.48
N CYS A 55 9.54 6.59 -6.32
CA CYS A 55 9.50 7.73 -7.24
C CYS A 55 10.71 8.68 -7.13
N GLY A 56 11.56 8.54 -6.10
CA GLY A 56 12.67 9.45 -5.85
C GLY A 56 12.19 10.86 -5.47
N LEU A 57 11.10 10.93 -4.70
CA LEU A 57 10.40 12.16 -4.31
C LEU A 57 10.41 12.26 -2.77
N PRO A 58 11.34 13.03 -2.16
CA PRO A 58 11.55 13.03 -0.71
C PRO A 58 10.31 13.40 0.12
N GLU A 59 9.44 14.27 -0.41
CA GLU A 59 8.19 14.69 0.26
C GLU A 59 7.18 13.53 0.34
N LEU A 60 7.02 12.78 -0.75
CA LEU A 60 6.17 11.59 -0.81
C LEU A 60 6.74 10.45 0.05
N GLU A 61 8.06 10.21 -0.03
CA GLU A 61 8.75 9.21 0.79
C GLU A 61 8.57 9.49 2.28
N LYS A 62 8.68 10.77 2.67
CA LYS A 62 8.43 11.21 4.04
C LYS A 62 6.96 11.05 4.44
N GLU A 63 5.99 11.42 3.60
CA GLU A 63 4.56 11.24 3.92
C GLU A 63 4.21 9.76 4.11
N VAL A 64 4.69 8.88 3.23
CA VAL A 64 4.51 7.43 3.34
C VAL A 64 5.08 6.91 4.66
N ASP A 65 6.31 7.28 5.00
CA ASP A 65 6.94 6.87 6.26
C ASP A 65 6.20 7.39 7.50
N GLU A 66 5.81 8.66 7.54
CA GLU A 66 5.06 9.25 8.66
C GLU A 66 3.70 8.54 8.86
N LYS A 67 3.03 8.14 7.77
CA LYS A 67 1.75 7.42 7.82
C LYS A 67 1.90 5.97 8.26
N ILE A 68 2.97 5.29 7.81
CA ILE A 68 3.29 3.94 8.24
C ILE A 68 3.66 3.92 9.73
N ASP A 69 4.46 4.89 10.20
CA ASP A 69 4.85 4.96 11.62
C ASP A 69 3.65 5.25 12.53
N GLN A 70 2.70 6.08 12.09
CA GLN A 70 1.41 6.25 12.79
C GLN A 70 0.59 4.95 12.83
N PHE A 71 0.58 4.16 11.75
CA PHE A 71 -0.10 2.86 11.71
C PHE A 71 0.56 1.82 12.62
N VAL A 72 1.89 1.69 12.59
CA VAL A 72 2.64 0.79 13.47
C VAL A 72 2.36 1.13 14.94
N ALA A 73 2.42 2.41 15.32
CA ALA A 73 2.09 2.87 16.66
C ALA A 73 0.61 2.69 17.06
N TRP A 74 -0.30 2.50 16.10
CA TRP A 74 -1.69 2.07 16.36
C TRP A 74 -1.78 0.56 16.57
N VAL A 75 -1.07 -0.25 15.78
CA VAL A 75 -1.04 -1.72 15.88
C VAL A 75 -0.42 -2.17 17.21
N GLU A 76 0.65 -1.53 17.67
CA GLU A 76 1.26 -1.77 18.98
C GLU A 76 0.27 -1.61 20.15
N LYS A 77 -0.68 -0.67 20.03
CA LYS A 77 -1.74 -0.42 21.02
C LYS A 77 -2.92 -1.40 20.87
N HIS A 78 -2.99 -2.13 19.76
CA HIS A 78 -4.11 -3.01 19.41
C HIS A 78 -3.66 -4.40 18.88
N PRO A 79 -2.80 -5.15 19.62
CA PRO A 79 -2.09 -6.35 19.11
C PRO A 79 -2.97 -7.56 18.73
N HIS A 80 -4.28 -7.46 18.90
CA HIS A 80 -5.27 -8.50 18.57
C HIS A 80 -6.33 -8.03 17.55
N ARG A 81 -6.17 -6.86 16.92
CA ARG A 81 -7.06 -6.38 15.86
C ARG A 81 -6.43 -6.57 14.49
N SER A 82 -7.15 -7.19 13.56
CA SER A 82 -6.90 -6.96 12.13
C SER A 82 -7.28 -5.51 11.79
N SER A 83 -6.63 -4.95 10.79
CA SER A 83 -6.73 -3.53 10.44
C SER A 83 -6.43 -3.32 8.96
N GLN A 84 -6.84 -2.16 8.44
CA GLN A 84 -6.72 -1.81 7.02
C GLN A 84 -6.11 -0.42 6.89
N VAL A 85 -5.27 -0.25 5.88
CA VAL A 85 -4.76 1.06 5.43
C VAL A 85 -5.44 1.36 4.09
N CYS A 86 -6.03 2.55 3.96
CA CYS A 86 -6.72 2.97 2.74
C CYS A 86 -5.93 4.08 2.06
N LEU A 87 -5.67 3.94 0.76
CA LEU A 87 -5.10 4.99 -0.08
C LEU A 87 -6.16 5.43 -1.11
N SER A 88 -6.55 6.69 -1.05
CA SER A 88 -7.52 7.29 -1.97
C SER A 88 -6.86 8.35 -2.85
N PHE A 89 -7.21 8.41 -4.13
CA PHE A 89 -6.80 9.47 -5.07
C PHE A 89 -8.05 10.27 -5.50
N PHE A 90 -7.95 11.60 -5.57
CA PHE A 90 -9.08 12.47 -5.88
C PHE A 90 -8.70 13.75 -6.63
N ASP A 91 -9.66 14.30 -7.35
CA ASP A 91 -9.60 15.68 -7.89
C ASP A 91 -10.19 16.66 -6.87
N GLU A 92 -9.73 17.92 -6.85
CA GLU A 92 -10.12 18.96 -5.88
C GLU A 92 -11.64 19.17 -5.81
N LYS A 93 -12.35 18.83 -6.89
CA LYS A 93 -13.82 18.96 -7.02
C LYS A 93 -14.62 17.86 -6.32
N ASN A 94 -13.99 16.77 -5.85
CA ASN A 94 -14.71 15.61 -5.28
C ASN A 94 -14.06 15.11 -3.97
N LYS A 95 -14.38 15.77 -2.85
CA LYS A 95 -14.20 15.17 -1.51
C LYS A 95 -15.44 14.38 -1.12
N HIS A 96 -15.33 13.05 -1.06
CA HIS A 96 -16.32 12.16 -0.45
C HIS A 96 -15.67 11.34 0.68
N PRO A 97 -16.28 11.24 1.88
CA PRO A 97 -15.80 10.38 2.96
C PRO A 97 -16.39 8.95 2.87
N GLY A 98 -15.62 7.92 3.22
CA GLY A 98 -16.06 6.51 3.26
C GLY A 98 -15.34 5.66 4.34
N TRP A 99 -16.04 4.68 4.95
CA TRP A 99 -15.66 3.99 6.21
C TRP A 99 -16.29 2.54 6.30
N PHE A 100 -15.60 1.56 6.94
CA PHE A 100 -15.99 0.20 7.48
C PHE A 100 -15.75 -1.06 6.59
N GLY A 101 -15.43 -2.29 7.09
CA GLY A 101 -14.89 -2.75 8.40
C GLY A 101 -15.22 -4.21 8.90
N ASN A 102 -14.27 -4.90 9.58
CA ASN A 102 -14.34 -6.10 10.50
C ASN A 102 -14.09 -7.59 10.03
N LYS A 103 -13.41 -8.36 10.92
CA LYS A 103 -13.31 -9.86 11.15
C LYS A 103 -12.49 -10.74 10.15
N THR A 104 -11.81 -11.86 10.51
CA THR A 104 -11.68 -12.70 11.76
C THR A 104 -10.47 -13.70 11.74
N GLU A 105 -9.93 -14.05 12.94
CA GLU A 105 -9.08 -15.22 13.34
C GLU A 105 -7.64 -15.46 12.84
N ARG A 106 -6.92 -16.33 13.59
CA ARG A 106 -5.48 -16.68 13.49
C ARG A 106 -5.28 -18.18 13.77
N GLN A 107 -4.24 -18.81 13.20
CA GLN A 107 -3.57 -20.01 13.75
C GLN A 107 -2.04 -19.83 13.74
N ALA A 108 -1.28 -20.69 14.43
CA ALA A 108 0.04 -20.30 14.94
C ALA A 108 1.15 -21.37 14.96
N LEU A 109 2.37 -20.87 14.65
CA LEU A 109 3.64 -21.05 15.38
C LEU A 109 4.70 -22.08 14.95
N GLU A 110 4.48 -23.03 14.04
CA GLU A 110 5.57 -23.93 13.56
C GLU A 110 6.18 -23.54 12.19
N GLU A 111 5.58 -22.56 11.51
CA GLU A 111 5.78 -22.36 10.06
C GLU A 111 6.87 -21.37 9.65
N SER A 112 7.74 -20.87 10.54
CA SER A 112 8.52 -19.62 10.33
C SER A 112 9.23 -19.45 8.97
N SER A 113 9.80 -20.52 8.37
CA SER A 113 10.39 -20.46 7.03
C SER A 113 9.34 -20.53 5.91
N SER A 114 8.39 -21.46 6.00
CA SER A 114 7.29 -21.61 5.03
C SER A 114 6.37 -20.38 5.00
N ARG A 115 6.12 -19.77 6.17
CA ARG A 115 5.34 -18.54 6.33
C ARG A 115 5.97 -17.37 5.57
N ARG A 116 7.29 -17.22 5.62
CA ARG A 116 7.99 -16.17 4.86
C ARG A 116 7.81 -16.35 3.36
N VAL A 117 8.01 -17.55 2.85
CA VAL A 117 7.81 -17.87 1.41
C VAL A 117 6.34 -17.68 0.99
N ALA A 118 5.38 -18.06 1.85
CA ALA A 118 3.95 -17.87 1.60
C ALA A 118 3.52 -16.39 1.66
N LEU A 119 4.12 -15.60 2.55
CA LEU A 119 3.91 -14.16 2.67
C LEU A 119 4.53 -13.43 1.47
N GLU A 120 5.77 -13.76 1.08
CA GLU A 120 6.44 -13.25 -0.12
C GLU A 120 5.61 -13.52 -1.39
N SER A 121 5.13 -14.76 -1.55
CA SER A 121 4.21 -15.14 -2.63
C SER A 121 2.92 -14.30 -2.60
N SER A 122 2.38 -14.04 -1.42
CA SER A 122 1.16 -13.22 -1.24
C SER A 122 1.42 -11.73 -1.50
N ILE A 123 2.61 -11.21 -1.20
CA ILE A 123 3.03 -9.86 -1.58
C ILE A 123 3.13 -9.77 -3.10
N HIS A 124 3.77 -10.73 -3.78
CA HIS A 124 3.80 -10.78 -5.25
C HIS A 124 2.41 -10.81 -5.88
N GLU A 125 1.46 -11.57 -5.33
CA GLU A 125 0.06 -11.54 -5.77
C GLU A 125 -0.57 -10.14 -5.61
N VAL A 126 -0.33 -9.45 -4.48
CA VAL A 126 -0.82 -8.08 -4.25
C VAL A 126 -0.18 -7.08 -5.23
N LEU A 127 1.12 -7.16 -5.47
CA LEU A 127 1.82 -6.32 -6.45
C LEU A 127 1.26 -6.57 -7.87
N PHE A 128 0.97 -7.82 -8.23
CA PHE A 128 0.34 -8.16 -9.51
C PHE A 128 -1.11 -7.67 -9.62
N GLN A 129 -1.89 -7.70 -8.52
CA GLN A 129 -3.23 -7.09 -8.47
C GLN A 129 -3.16 -5.58 -8.74
N ILE A 130 -2.21 -4.86 -8.13
CA ILE A 130 -2.00 -3.42 -8.36
C ILE A 130 -1.67 -3.15 -9.83
N ILE A 131 -0.74 -3.92 -10.41
CA ILE A 131 -0.32 -3.78 -11.81
C ILE A 131 -1.48 -4.05 -12.77
N ASN A 132 -2.27 -5.11 -12.56
CA ASN A 132 -3.42 -5.43 -13.41
C ASN A 132 -4.51 -4.37 -13.31
N PHE A 133 -4.87 -3.94 -12.09
CA PHE A 133 -5.88 -2.90 -11.88
C PHE A 133 -5.45 -1.55 -12.47
N ALA A 134 -4.15 -1.21 -12.45
CA ALA A 134 -3.63 -0.05 -13.17
C ALA A 134 -3.71 -0.23 -14.70
N ASN A 135 -3.46 -1.43 -15.22
CA ASN A 135 -3.44 -1.71 -16.65
C ASN A 135 -4.83 -1.84 -17.30
N GLU A 136 -5.82 -2.36 -16.59
CA GLU A 136 -7.21 -2.54 -17.06
C GLU A 136 -7.96 -1.20 -17.22
N LYS A 137 -7.47 -0.12 -16.60
CA LYS A 137 -8.17 1.17 -16.50
C LYS A 137 -7.52 2.28 -17.34
N LYS A 138 -6.89 1.92 -18.46
CA LYS A 138 -6.15 2.84 -19.36
C LYS A 138 -7.03 3.81 -20.16
N ASP A 139 -8.31 3.51 -20.35
CA ASP A 139 -9.18 4.27 -21.28
C ASP A 139 -9.46 5.72 -20.85
N HIS A 140 -9.15 6.07 -19.59
CA HIS A 140 -9.35 7.41 -19.02
C HIS A 140 -8.12 7.91 -18.25
N ILE A 141 -6.93 7.85 -18.86
CA ILE A 141 -5.78 8.62 -18.36
C ILE A 141 -6.08 10.12 -18.62
N PRO A 142 -6.30 10.96 -17.58
CA PRO A 142 -6.49 12.39 -17.77
C PRO A 142 -5.19 13.02 -18.30
N PRO A 143 -5.23 14.23 -18.91
CA PRO A 143 -4.02 14.91 -19.38
C PRO A 143 -2.97 14.95 -18.26
N ILE A 144 -1.75 14.52 -18.59
CA ILE A 144 -0.64 14.30 -17.65
C ILE A 144 -0.46 15.55 -16.77
N PRO A 145 -0.79 15.49 -15.47
CA PRO A 145 -0.51 16.59 -14.57
C PRO A 145 0.99 16.62 -14.24
N ASP A 146 1.58 17.82 -14.19
CA ASP A 146 2.96 18.06 -13.71
C ASP A 146 3.15 17.73 -12.21
N ARG A 147 2.14 17.14 -11.56
CA ARG A 147 2.07 16.85 -10.12
C ARG A 147 1.38 15.51 -9.87
N ILE A 148 1.73 14.84 -8.77
CA ILE A 148 0.96 13.69 -8.25
C ILE A 148 -0.50 14.11 -8.07
N PHE A 149 -1.45 13.21 -8.33
CA PHE A 149 -2.84 13.44 -7.94
C PHE A 149 -2.95 13.68 -6.43
N ASN A 150 -3.92 14.50 -6.01
CA ASN A 150 -4.22 14.64 -4.60
C ASN A 150 -4.61 13.28 -4.04
N HIS A 151 -4.07 12.94 -2.88
CA HIS A 151 -4.26 11.64 -2.26
C HIS A 151 -4.39 11.77 -0.75
N GLU A 152 -4.90 10.71 -0.13
CA GLU A 152 -4.93 10.56 1.32
C GLU A 152 -4.60 9.11 1.67
N ILE A 153 -3.61 8.91 2.54
CA ILE A 153 -3.40 7.67 3.27
C ILE A 153 -4.16 7.78 4.60
N SER A 154 -5.21 6.99 4.75
CA SER A 154 -6.03 6.91 5.96
C SER A 154 -5.71 5.63 6.74
N ILE A 155 -5.48 5.78 8.04
CA ILE A 155 -5.22 4.69 8.99
C ILE A 155 -6.43 4.50 9.93
N PRO A 156 -6.56 3.37 10.64
CA PRO A 156 -7.60 3.20 11.65
C PRO A 156 -7.48 4.23 12.77
N ARG A 157 -8.62 4.55 13.42
CA ARG A 157 -8.69 5.42 14.61
C ARG A 157 -8.50 4.63 15.90
#